data_AF-A0A8S0RPZ4-F1
#
_entry.id   AF-A0A8S0RPZ4-F1
#
_cell.length_a   1.000
_cell.length_b   1.000
_cell.length_c   1.000
_cell.angle_alpha   90.00
_cell.angle_beta   90.00
_cell.angle_gamma   90.00
#
_symmetry.space_group_name_H-M   'P 1'
#
loop_
_entity.id
_entity.type
_entity.pdbx_description
1 polymer ?
#
loop_
_entity_poly.entity_id
_entity_poly.type
_entity_poly.pdbx_seq_one_letter_code
_entity_poly.pdbx_strand_id
1 'polypeptide(L)'
;MSSLRKHIHKDYIRRTQAYNKKKQALQKLKRKAALRNPDEFYLKRIKTKKFGVFYKLKRRANKYPEDDLESILLKKEIKEVDVELEEVNRQLNKVNMERKEVNLELKEINQELEEVNLELEEVNADIEIMTREAKELRKLLYDMQKCKENATVEDPNQFIDDGVLTETQEIGGS
;
A
#
# COMPACT_ATOMS: atom_id res chain seq x y z
N MET A 1 -23.28 -27.26 -68.10
CA MET A 1 -22.07 -27.51 -68.92
C MET A 1 -21.60 -26.34 -69.79
N SER A 2 -22.46 -25.43 -70.29
CA SER A 2 -22.02 -24.35 -71.21
C SER A 2 -21.35 -23.15 -70.51
N SER A 3 -21.74 -22.83 -69.27
CA SER A 3 -21.21 -21.68 -68.53
C SER A 3 -19.70 -21.84 -68.19
N LEU A 4 -19.32 -22.98 -67.61
CA LEU A 4 -17.92 -23.25 -67.23
C LEU A 4 -16.97 -23.19 -68.44
N ARG A 5 -17.39 -23.72 -69.60
CA ARG A 5 -16.60 -23.70 -70.84
C ARG A 5 -16.39 -22.28 -71.38
N LYS A 6 -17.42 -21.41 -71.25
CA LYS A 6 -17.32 -19.97 -71.58
C LYS A 6 -16.34 -19.23 -70.66
N HIS A 7 -16.35 -19.53 -69.36
CA HIS A 7 -15.42 -18.93 -68.39
C HIS A 7 -13.96 -19.31 -68.68
N ILE A 8 -13.68 -20.59 -68.95
CA ILE A 8 -12.32 -21.07 -69.27
C ILE A 8 -11.78 -20.40 -70.56
N HIS A 9 -12.62 -20.30 -71.59
CA HIS A 9 -12.24 -19.66 -72.85
C HIS A 9 -11.98 -18.16 -72.68
N LYS A 10 -12.81 -17.47 -71.88
CA LYS A 10 -12.63 -16.05 -71.54
C LYS A 10 -11.30 -15.81 -70.82
N ASP A 11 -10.95 -16.67 -69.88
CA ASP A 11 -9.68 -16.55 -69.14
C ASP A 11 -8.47 -16.91 -70.00
N TYR A 12 -8.60 -17.88 -70.91
CA TYR A 12 -7.57 -18.15 -71.91
C TYR A 12 -7.30 -16.92 -72.79
N ILE A 13 -8.34 -16.27 -73.32
CA ILE A 13 -8.18 -15.05 -74.14
C ILE A 13 -7.48 -13.95 -73.34
N ARG A 14 -7.91 -13.69 -72.10
CA ARG A 14 -7.29 -12.69 -71.22
C ARG A 14 -5.81 -12.99 -70.97
N ARG A 15 -5.46 -14.25 -70.69
CA ARG A 15 -4.07 -14.67 -70.49
C ARG A 15 -3.24 -14.48 -71.77
N THR A 16 -3.77 -14.88 -72.92
CA THR A 16 -3.09 -14.75 -74.22
C THR A 16 -2.87 -13.28 -74.59
N GLN A 17 -3.87 -12.42 -74.38
CA GLN A 17 -3.73 -10.98 -74.58
C GLN A 17 -2.68 -10.37 -73.64
N ALA A 18 -2.68 -10.73 -72.35
CA ALA A 18 -1.69 -10.25 -71.39
C ALA A 18 -0.27 -10.71 -71.75
N TYR A 19 -0.10 -11.97 -72.18
CA TYR A 19 1.17 -12.51 -72.63
C TYR A 19 1.68 -11.78 -73.88
N ASN A 20 0.84 -11.63 -74.91
CA ASN A 20 1.22 -10.95 -76.14
C ASN A 20 1.60 -9.48 -75.88
N LYS A 21 0.88 -8.79 -74.99
CA LYS A 21 1.19 -7.43 -74.56
C LYS A 21 2.56 -7.35 -73.87
N LYS A 22 2.86 -8.27 -72.94
CA LYS A 22 4.18 -8.36 -72.29
C LYS A 22 5.28 -8.69 -73.29
N LYS A 23 5.04 -9.61 -74.22
CA LYS A 23 5.99 -9.98 -75.28
C LYS A 23 6.35 -8.79 -76.17
N GLN A 24 5.37 -8.02 -76.60
CA GLN A 24 5.60 -6.79 -77.36
C GLN A 24 6.38 -5.74 -76.55
N ALA A 25 6.04 -5.55 -75.27
CA ALA A 25 6.76 -4.63 -74.40
C ALA A 25 8.24 -5.02 -74.24
N LEU A 26 8.52 -6.32 -74.02
CA LEU A 26 9.88 -6.85 -73.95
C LEU A 26 10.64 -6.68 -75.27
N GLN A 27 9.99 -6.91 -76.42
CA GLN A 27 10.61 -6.67 -77.72
C GLN A 27 11.03 -5.20 -77.89
N LYS A 28 10.17 -4.26 -77.49
CA LYS A 28 10.49 -2.83 -77.49
C LYS A 28 11.65 -2.49 -76.57
N LEU A 29 11.68 -3.06 -75.35
CA LEU A 29 12.78 -2.86 -74.41
C LEU A 29 14.11 -3.41 -74.95
N LYS A 30 14.10 -4.60 -75.56
CA LYS A 30 15.30 -5.17 -76.21
C LYS A 30 15.83 -4.28 -77.33
N ARG A 31 14.95 -3.77 -78.20
CA ARG A 31 15.34 -2.83 -79.26
C ARG A 31 15.93 -1.55 -78.70
N LYS A 32 15.29 -0.95 -77.68
CA LYS A 32 15.81 0.26 -77.00
C LYS A 32 17.16 0.02 -76.33
N ALA A 33 17.37 -1.15 -75.73
CA ALA A 33 18.63 -1.51 -75.10
C ALA A 33 19.76 -1.70 -76.15
N ALA A 34 19.44 -2.32 -77.29
CA ALA A 34 20.39 -2.52 -78.39
C ALA A 34 20.79 -1.21 -79.08
N LEU A 35 19.86 -0.28 -79.24
CA LEU A 35 20.08 1.03 -79.87
C LEU A 35 20.50 2.12 -78.87
N ARG A 36 21.00 1.75 -77.68
CA ARG A 36 21.34 2.72 -76.64
C ARG A 36 22.65 3.44 -76.97
N ASN A 37 22.62 4.77 -77.00
CA ASN A 37 23.83 5.58 -77.12
C ASN A 37 24.68 5.48 -75.81
N PRO A 38 25.94 5.03 -75.86
CA PRO A 38 26.81 4.96 -74.68
C PRO A 38 27.05 6.32 -74.01
N ASP A 39 27.09 7.40 -74.80
CA ASP A 39 27.45 8.75 -74.35
C ASP A 39 26.21 9.59 -73.97
N GLU A 40 25.03 8.97 -73.95
CA GLU A 40 23.79 9.66 -73.56
C GLU A 40 23.89 10.16 -72.10
N PHE A 41 23.74 11.47 -71.90
CA PHE A 41 23.78 12.12 -70.60
C PHE A 41 22.48 12.86 -70.28
N TYR A 42 21.91 12.58 -69.11
CA TYR A 42 20.77 13.31 -68.55
C TYR A 42 21.17 13.85 -67.17
N LEU A 43 20.85 15.12 -66.86
CA LEU A 43 21.13 15.74 -65.56
C LEU A 43 20.56 14.95 -64.37
N LYS A 44 19.43 14.24 -64.58
CA LYS A 44 18.84 13.34 -63.57
C LYS A 44 19.81 12.23 -63.12
N ARG A 45 20.76 11.82 -63.98
CA ARG A 45 21.78 10.80 -63.68
C ARG A 45 22.68 11.21 -62.51
N ILE A 46 22.92 12.51 -62.31
CA ILE A 46 23.66 13.04 -61.16
C ILE A 46 22.91 12.75 -59.85
N LYS A 47 21.58 12.91 -59.84
CA LYS A 47 20.73 12.73 -58.66
C LYS A 47 20.36 11.27 -58.38
N THR A 48 20.53 10.36 -59.35
CA THR A 48 20.13 8.94 -59.25
C THR A 48 21.36 8.04 -59.18
N LYS A 49 21.52 7.32 -58.06
CA LYS A 49 22.61 6.36 -57.89
C LYS A 49 22.23 5.00 -58.50
N LYS A 50 23.07 4.47 -59.40
CA LYS A 50 23.00 3.07 -59.84
C LYS A 50 23.63 2.18 -58.77
N PHE A 51 23.05 1.01 -58.55
CA PHE A 51 23.61 -0.03 -57.69
C PHE A 51 23.67 -1.32 -58.51
N GLY A 52 24.88 -1.66 -58.98
CA GLY A 52 25.06 -2.70 -59.98
C GLY A 52 24.24 -2.41 -61.25
N VAL A 53 23.30 -3.32 -61.58
CA VAL A 53 22.48 -3.27 -62.81
C VAL A 53 21.21 -2.42 -62.66
N PHE A 54 20.79 -2.06 -61.44
CA PHE A 54 19.51 -1.38 -61.17
C PHE A 54 19.70 0.03 -60.61
N TYR A 55 18.70 0.90 -60.83
CA TYR A 55 18.66 2.23 -60.21
C TYR A 55 18.03 2.13 -58.81
N LYS A 56 18.63 2.74 -57.79
CA LYS A 56 17.98 2.85 -56.46
C LYS A 56 16.74 3.73 -56.60
N LEU A 57 15.56 3.15 -56.38
CA LEU A 57 14.39 3.96 -56.05
C LEU A 57 14.69 4.65 -54.71
N LYS A 58 14.65 5.99 -54.69
CA LYS A 58 14.67 6.73 -53.43
C LYS A 58 13.38 6.38 -52.68
N ARG A 59 13.44 5.41 -51.77
CA ARG A 59 12.49 5.37 -50.64
C ARG A 59 12.71 6.67 -49.89
N ARG A 60 11.64 7.32 -49.43
CA ARG A 60 11.69 8.60 -48.70
C ARG A 60 12.50 8.40 -47.41
N ALA A 61 13.82 8.44 -47.51
CA ALA A 61 14.74 8.32 -46.39
C ALA A 61 15.14 9.75 -45.99
N ASN A 62 14.84 10.06 -44.73
CA ASN A 62 15.31 11.19 -43.94
C ASN A 62 15.02 12.56 -44.58
N LYS A 63 13.80 13.05 -44.31
CA LYS A 63 13.37 14.41 -44.64
C LYS A 63 13.95 15.45 -43.66
N TYR A 64 14.42 15.01 -42.50
CA TYR A 64 15.00 15.87 -41.47
C TYR A 64 16.50 15.57 -41.31
N PRO A 65 17.33 16.59 -41.04
CA PRO A 65 18.68 16.39 -40.52
C PRO A 65 18.62 15.47 -39.30
N GLU A 66 19.62 14.61 -39.12
CA GLU A 66 19.70 13.67 -37.98
C GLU A 66 19.49 14.40 -36.64
N ASP A 67 20.10 15.59 -36.50
CA ASP A 67 20.03 16.46 -35.31
C ASP A 67 18.60 16.94 -34.97
N ASP A 68 17.75 17.16 -35.97
CA ASP A 68 16.35 17.59 -35.76
C ASP A 68 15.49 16.42 -35.26
N LEU A 69 15.76 15.20 -35.70
CA LEU A 69 15.06 14.00 -35.24
C LEU A 69 15.42 13.67 -33.80
N GLU A 70 16.71 13.70 -33.49
CA GLU A 70 17.22 13.42 -32.14
C GLU A 70 16.71 14.45 -31.13
N SER A 71 16.76 15.74 -31.47
CA SER A 71 16.23 16.79 -30.60
C SER A 71 14.71 16.72 -30.38
N ILE A 72 13.93 16.29 -31.37
CA ILE A 72 12.48 16.08 -31.23
C ILE A 72 12.19 14.87 -30.34
N LEU A 73 12.92 13.77 -30.52
CA LEU A 73 12.76 12.56 -29.71
C LEU A 73 13.14 12.81 -28.26
N LEU A 74 14.31 13.40 -28.01
CA LEU A 74 14.76 13.81 -26.67
C LEU A 74 13.77 14.75 -26.00
N LYS A 75 13.22 15.74 -26.72
CA LYS A 75 12.19 16.63 -26.16
C LYS A 75 10.91 15.90 -25.78
N LYS A 76 10.56 14.82 -26.49
CA LYS A 76 9.39 14.01 -26.16
C LYS A 76 9.65 13.17 -24.90
N GLU A 77 10.83 12.55 -24.83
CA GLU A 77 11.25 11.75 -23.67
C GLU A 77 11.34 12.62 -22.40
N ILE A 78 11.93 13.82 -22.48
CA ILE A 78 11.99 14.76 -21.35
C ILE A 78 10.58 15.09 -20.84
N LYS A 79 9.63 15.37 -21.75
CA LYS A 79 8.24 15.66 -21.36
C LYS A 79 7.54 14.48 -20.71
N GLU A 80 7.82 13.26 -21.14
CA GLU A 80 7.26 12.06 -20.52
C GLU A 80 7.79 11.90 -19.10
N VAL A 81 9.11 12.06 -18.91
CA VAL A 81 9.74 12.03 -17.58
C VAL A 81 9.21 13.13 -16.66
N ASP A 82 8.99 14.34 -17.17
CA ASP A 82 8.42 15.45 -16.38
C ASP A 82 7.01 15.12 -15.85
N VAL A 83 6.17 14.47 -16.68
CA VAL A 83 4.82 14.04 -16.28
C VAL A 83 4.89 12.96 -15.21
N GLU A 84 5.77 11.97 -15.37
CA GLU A 84 6.00 10.93 -14.35
C GLU A 84 6.47 11.53 -13.03
N LEU A 85 7.38 12.52 -13.08
CA LEU A 85 7.87 13.21 -11.90
C LEU A 85 6.76 13.99 -11.17
N GLU A 86 5.87 14.66 -11.90
CA GLU A 86 4.71 15.32 -11.31
C GLU A 86 3.75 14.34 -10.61
N GLU A 87 3.56 13.16 -11.20
CA GLU A 87 2.70 12.13 -10.63
C GLU A 87 3.28 11.57 -9.33
N VAL A 88 4.59 11.26 -9.33
CA VAL A 88 5.31 10.82 -8.12
C VAL A 88 5.24 11.89 -7.03
N ASN A 89 5.41 13.17 -7.37
CA ASN A 89 5.30 14.26 -6.40
C ASN A 89 3.89 14.38 -5.80
N ARG A 90 2.83 14.16 -6.59
CA ARG A 90 1.45 14.12 -6.06
C ARG A 90 1.26 12.96 -5.09
N GLN A 91 1.75 11.77 -5.43
CA GLN A 91 1.67 10.60 -4.56
C GLN A 91 2.42 10.84 -3.24
N LEU A 92 3.62 11.42 -3.32
CA LEU A 92 4.43 11.77 -2.14
C LEU A 92 3.69 12.77 -1.23
N ASN A 93 3.05 13.79 -1.81
CA ASN A 93 2.25 14.74 -1.04
C ASN A 93 1.07 14.09 -0.35
N LYS A 94 0.40 13.13 -0.99
CA LYS A 94 -0.70 12.38 -0.39
C LYS A 94 -0.23 11.58 0.82
N VAL A 95 0.85 10.80 0.67
CA VAL A 95 1.44 10.02 1.77
C VAL A 95 1.89 10.94 2.92
N ASN A 96 2.42 12.12 2.61
CA ASN A 96 2.81 13.10 3.63
C ASN A 96 1.61 13.64 4.42
N MET A 97 0.43 13.78 3.81
CA MET A 97 -0.79 14.19 4.50
C MET A 97 -1.32 13.07 5.39
N GLU A 98 -1.41 11.84 4.86
CA GLU A 98 -1.79 10.65 5.65
C GLU A 98 -0.86 10.46 6.85
N ARG A 99 0.45 10.65 6.67
CA ARG A 99 1.43 10.61 7.78
C ARG A 99 1.17 11.70 8.83
N LYS A 100 0.70 12.89 8.44
CA LYS A 100 0.38 13.97 9.40
C LYS A 100 -0.87 13.63 10.20
N GLU A 101 -1.87 13.05 9.57
CA GLU A 101 -3.11 12.59 10.23
C GLU A 101 -2.80 11.52 11.28
N VAL A 102 -2.06 10.47 10.91
CA VAL A 102 -1.65 9.42 11.87
C VAL A 102 -0.84 10.00 13.04
N ASN A 103 0.00 11.02 12.80
CA ASN A 103 0.75 11.68 13.88
C ASN A 103 -0.15 12.50 14.82
N LEU A 104 -1.30 13.00 14.35
CA LEU A 104 -2.27 13.69 15.21
C LEU A 104 -3.02 12.66 16.05
N GLU A 105 -3.51 11.58 15.44
CA GLU A 105 -4.18 10.49 16.14
C GLU A 105 -3.29 9.89 17.24
N LEU A 106 -1.99 9.68 16.94
CA LEU A 106 -1.02 9.21 17.95
C LEU A 106 -0.86 10.19 19.12
N LYS A 107 -0.98 11.50 18.90
CA LYS A 107 -0.92 12.49 19.99
C LYS A 107 -2.16 12.43 20.86
N GLU A 108 -3.34 12.27 20.24
CA GLU A 108 -4.61 12.13 20.96
C GLU A 108 -4.60 10.88 21.84
N ILE A 109 -4.19 9.73 21.29
CA ILE A 109 -4.05 8.47 22.06
C ILE A 109 -3.08 8.62 23.23
N ASN A 110 -1.97 9.34 23.05
CA ASN A 110 -1.02 9.57 24.15
C ASN A 110 -1.63 10.44 25.25
N GLN A 111 -2.45 11.44 24.91
CA GLN A 111 -3.15 12.25 25.90
C GLN A 111 -4.19 11.43 26.67
N GLU A 112 -4.99 10.63 25.98
CA GLU A 112 -5.94 9.70 26.62
C GLU A 112 -5.23 8.72 27.56
N LEU A 113 -4.05 8.22 27.16
CA LEU A 113 -3.24 7.34 28.01
C LEU A 113 -2.72 8.06 29.26
N GLU A 114 -2.32 9.33 29.16
CA GLU A 114 -1.93 10.14 30.32
C GLU A 114 -3.11 10.33 31.29
N GLU A 115 -4.32 10.59 30.78
CA GLU A 115 -5.54 10.72 31.59
C GLU A 115 -5.85 9.42 32.34
N VAL A 116 -5.83 8.27 31.66
CA VAL A 116 -6.05 6.96 32.29
C VAL A 116 -4.99 6.64 33.36
N ASN A 117 -3.73 7.05 33.15
CA ASN A 117 -2.69 6.86 34.16
C ASN A 117 -2.96 7.68 35.43
N LEU A 118 -3.45 8.92 35.29
CA LEU A 118 -3.83 9.75 36.43
C LEU A 118 -5.00 9.15 37.22
N GLU A 119 -6.02 8.65 36.52
CA GLU A 119 -7.14 7.95 37.17
C GLU A 119 -6.68 6.69 37.92
N LEU A 120 -5.73 5.95 37.35
CA LEU A 120 -5.14 4.77 38.00
C LEU A 120 -4.35 5.13 39.26
N GLU A 121 -3.62 6.24 39.25
CA GLU A 121 -2.92 6.77 40.43
C GLU A 121 -3.90 7.13 41.56
N GLU A 122 -5.04 7.77 41.23
CA GLU A 122 -6.09 8.11 42.19
C GLU A 122 -6.70 6.85 42.83
N VAL A 123 -7.09 5.87 42.01
CA VAL A 123 -7.63 4.59 42.51
C VAL A 123 -6.62 3.86 43.39
N ASN A 124 -5.34 3.89 43.05
CA ASN A 124 -4.29 3.29 43.89
C ASN A 124 -4.19 3.99 45.25
N ALA A 125 -4.29 5.32 45.30
CA ALA A 125 -4.29 6.07 46.55
C ALA A 125 -5.51 5.71 47.42
N ASP A 126 -6.70 5.58 46.83
CA ASP A 126 -7.91 5.13 47.53
C ASP A 126 -7.76 3.72 48.09
N ILE A 127 -7.19 2.79 47.30
CA ILE A 127 -6.89 1.44 47.77
C ILE A 127 -5.96 1.48 48.98
N GLU A 128 -4.92 2.31 48.98
CA GLU A 128 -4.04 2.45 50.14
C GLU A 128 -4.79 2.92 51.39
N ILE A 129 -5.67 3.91 51.25
CA ILE A 129 -6.49 4.45 52.34
C ILE A 129 -7.38 3.33 52.91
N MET A 130 -8.16 2.66 52.06
CA MET A 130 -9.01 1.53 52.48
C MET A 130 -8.19 0.41 53.15
N THR A 131 -6.98 0.15 52.67
CA THR A 131 -6.10 -0.86 53.25
C THR A 131 -5.64 -0.48 54.65
N ARG A 132 -5.41 0.82 54.93
CA ARG A 132 -5.09 1.33 56.28
C ARG A 132 -6.30 1.18 57.20
N GLU A 133 -7.48 1.61 56.77
CA GLU A 133 -8.73 1.48 57.54
C GLU A 133 -9.05 0.02 57.90
N ALA A 134 -8.91 -0.90 56.95
CA ALA A 134 -9.13 -2.32 57.20
C ALA A 134 -8.16 -2.89 58.25
N LYS A 135 -6.91 -2.42 58.29
CA LYS A 135 -5.94 -2.82 59.33
C LYS A 135 -6.34 -2.30 60.70
N GLU A 136 -6.82 -1.06 60.78
CA GLU A 136 -7.30 -0.46 62.03
C GLU A 136 -8.53 -1.19 62.58
N LEU A 137 -9.53 -1.45 61.72
CA LEU A 137 -10.70 -2.24 62.06
C LEU A 137 -10.33 -3.64 62.55
N ARG A 138 -9.37 -4.30 61.89
CA ARG A 138 -8.87 -5.60 62.33
C ARG A 138 -8.24 -5.56 63.72
N LYS A 139 -7.51 -4.49 64.04
CA LYS A 139 -6.91 -4.29 65.36
C LYS A 139 -7.98 -4.06 66.44
N LEU A 140 -8.96 -3.20 66.18
CA LEU A 140 -10.09 -2.97 67.08
C LEU A 140 -10.88 -4.25 67.35
N LEU A 141 -11.12 -5.06 66.32
CA LEU A 141 -11.82 -6.34 66.45
C LEU A 141 -11.04 -7.31 67.36
N TYR A 142 -9.71 -7.37 67.21
CA TYR A 142 -8.85 -8.17 68.09
C TYR A 142 -8.93 -7.70 69.55
N ASP A 143 -8.86 -6.39 69.79
CA ASP A 143 -8.95 -5.82 71.13
C ASP A 143 -10.33 -6.11 71.78
N MET A 144 -11.42 -5.99 71.01
CA MET A 144 -12.76 -6.32 71.47
C MET A 144 -12.92 -7.80 71.85
N GLN A 145 -12.37 -8.71 71.04
CA GLN A 145 -12.40 -10.16 71.33
C GLN A 145 -11.69 -10.47 72.65
N LYS A 146 -10.51 -9.88 72.86
CA LYS A 146 -9.73 -10.03 74.10
C LYS A 146 -10.46 -9.50 75.34
N CYS A 147 -11.10 -8.32 75.25
CA CYS A 147 -11.91 -7.79 76.35
C CYS A 147 -13.09 -8.70 76.70
N LYS A 148 -13.70 -9.35 75.70
CA LYS A 148 -14.84 -10.25 75.89
C LYS A 148 -14.44 -11.55 76.60
N GLU A 149 -13.28 -12.11 76.26
CA GLU A 149 -12.70 -13.29 76.94
C GLU A 149 -12.39 -12.99 78.42
N ASN A 150 -11.85 -11.80 78.72
CA ASN A 150 -11.54 -11.39 80.09
C ASN A 150 -12.80 -11.14 80.94
N ALA A 151 -13.87 -10.57 80.36
CA ALA A 151 -15.11 -10.27 81.07
C ALA A 151 -15.91 -11.52 81.49
N THR A 152 -15.67 -12.68 80.86
CA THR A 152 -16.31 -13.95 81.23
C THR A 152 -15.62 -14.68 82.40
N VAL A 153 -14.52 -14.13 82.95
CA VAL A 153 -13.67 -14.79 83.97
C VAL A 153 -13.85 -14.21 85.39
N GLU A 154 -14.69 -13.18 85.58
CA GLU A 154 -14.98 -12.65 86.94
C GLU A 154 -16.14 -13.42 87.60
N ASP A 155 -15.76 -14.23 88.59
CA ASP A 155 -16.56 -15.13 89.43
C ASP A 155 -17.63 -14.35 90.26
N PRO A 156 -18.94 -14.66 90.20
CA PRO A 156 -19.98 -13.85 90.85
C PRO A 156 -20.14 -14.05 92.36
N ASN A 157 -19.24 -14.75 93.06
CA ASN A 157 -19.38 -15.07 94.49
C ASN A 157 -18.21 -14.54 95.34
N GLN A 158 -18.21 -13.25 95.67
CA GLN A 158 -17.57 -12.74 96.88
C GLN A 158 -18.48 -11.70 97.55
N PHE A 159 -19.50 -12.19 98.27
CA PHE A 159 -20.21 -11.41 99.27
C PHE A 159 -19.48 -11.55 100.61
N ILE A 160 -19.18 -10.39 101.19
CA ILE A 160 -18.56 -10.16 102.48
C ILE A 160 -19.53 -10.64 103.57
N ASP A 161 -19.07 -11.54 104.45
CA ASP A 161 -19.83 -11.99 105.62
C ASP A 161 -19.29 -11.26 106.86
N ASP A 162 -19.92 -10.12 107.19
CA ASP A 162 -19.67 -9.35 108.41
C ASP A 162 -20.40 -10.00 109.58
N GLY A 163 -19.64 -10.31 110.63
CA GLY A 163 -20.10 -11.06 111.80
C GLY A 163 -21.22 -10.38 112.59
N VAL A 164 -22.15 -11.21 113.06
CA VAL A 164 -23.08 -10.88 114.14
C VAL A 164 -22.97 -11.95 115.23
N LEU A 165 -22.59 -11.48 116.42
CA LEU A 165 -22.60 -12.18 117.69
C LEU A 165 -24.05 -12.46 118.12
N THR A 166 -24.35 -13.69 118.55
CA THR A 166 -25.30 -13.93 119.65
C THR A 166 -24.87 -15.16 120.46
N GLU A 167 -24.75 -14.92 121.76
CA GLU A 167 -24.36 -15.82 122.84
C GLU A 167 -25.42 -16.88 123.20
N THR A 168 -24.90 -18.01 123.72
CA THR A 168 -25.43 -18.90 124.79
C THR A 168 -26.77 -19.61 124.60
N GLN A 169 -26.75 -20.95 124.65
CA GLN A 169 -27.04 -21.69 125.90
C GLN A 169 -26.70 -23.19 125.79
N GLU A 170 -26.27 -23.72 126.92
CA GLU A 170 -25.81 -25.09 127.19
C GLU A 170 -26.93 -26.15 127.13
N ILE A 171 -26.52 -27.38 127.52
CA ILE A 171 -27.26 -28.64 127.77
C ILE A 171 -27.19 -29.56 126.53
N GLY A 172 -26.49 -30.69 126.52
CA GLY A 172 -25.98 -31.55 127.57
C GLY A 172 -26.41 -33.00 127.28
N GLY A 173 -25.46 -33.94 127.34
CA GLY A 173 -25.77 -35.33 127.73
C GLY A 173 -25.87 -36.40 126.63
N SER A 174 -24.87 -37.28 126.67
CA SER A 174 -24.82 -38.70 126.25
C SER A 174 -24.63 -39.05 124.78
#